data_AF-I4EG11-F1
#
_entry.id   AF-I4EG11-F1
#
_cell.length_a   1.000
_cell.length_b   1.000
_cell.length_c   1.000
_cell.angle_alpha   90.00
_cell.angle_beta   90.00
_cell.angle_gamma   90.00
#
_symmetry.space_group_name_H-M   'P 1'
#
loop_
_entity.id
_entity.type
_entity.pdbx_description
1 polymer ?
#
loop_
_entity_poly.entity_id
_entity_poly.type
_entity_poly.pdbx_seq_one_letter_code
_entity_poly.pdbx_strand_id
1 'polypeptide(L)'
;MSELEDAMAFQIRVMRLPKPAREYRFHPERMWRFDFAWPQHKVALEVEGGTRTGGRHVRGDGFAADCAKYAEAALLGWCVIRVTGEMVHDGTAINYVERAIKNAIRDSASGE
;
A
#
# COMPACT_ATOMS: atom_id res chain seq x y z
N MET A 1 -14.50 -5.23 2.27
CA MET A 1 -13.28 -6.02 2.02
C MET A 1 -13.43 -6.63 0.64
N SER A 2 -12.59 -6.24 -0.32
CA SER A 2 -12.70 -6.70 -1.70
C SER A 2 -12.02 -8.05 -1.93
N GLU A 3 -12.42 -8.78 -2.98
CA GLU A 3 -11.81 -10.06 -3.38
C GLU A 3 -10.28 -9.93 -3.61
N LEU A 4 -9.86 -8.81 -4.19
CA LEU A 4 -8.45 -8.51 -4.44
C LEU A 4 -7.66 -8.34 -3.15
N GLU A 5 -8.21 -7.64 -2.16
CA GLU A 5 -7.55 -7.49 -0.88
C GLU A 5 -7.45 -8.83 -0.13
N ASP A 6 -8.45 -9.71 -0.24
CA ASP A 6 -8.41 -11.02 0.40
C ASP A 6 -7.39 -11.95 -0.27
N ALA A 7 -7.29 -11.91 -1.61
CA ALA A 7 -6.22 -12.57 -2.35
C ALA A 7 -4.84 -12.06 -1.90
N MET A 8 -4.68 -10.75 -1.76
CA MET A 8 -3.44 -10.15 -1.28
C MET A 8 -3.11 -10.58 0.16
N ALA A 9 -4.09 -10.55 1.07
CA ALA A 9 -3.91 -10.97 2.46
C ALA A 9 -3.50 -12.45 2.56
N PHE A 10 -4.07 -13.31 1.70
CA PHE A 10 -3.67 -14.70 1.58
C PHE A 10 -2.20 -14.84 1.12
N GLN A 11 -1.80 -14.12 0.07
CA GLN A 11 -0.42 -14.14 -0.43
C GLN A 11 0.59 -13.68 0.63
N ILE A 12 0.30 -12.58 1.35
CA ILE A 12 1.12 -12.07 2.46
C ILE A 12 1.34 -13.17 3.52
N ARG A 13 0.28 -13.88 3.88
CA ARG A 13 0.33 -14.98 4.86
C ARG A 13 1.16 -16.16 4.35
N VAL A 14 0.98 -16.59 3.10
CA VAL A 14 1.71 -17.73 2.51
C VAL A 14 3.20 -17.42 2.40
N MET A 15 3.54 -16.18 2.02
CA MET A 15 4.92 -15.70 1.94
C MET A 15 5.57 -15.43 3.31
N ARG A 16 4.83 -15.64 4.41
CA ARG A 16 5.29 -15.42 5.80
C ARG A 16 5.84 -14.01 6.03
N LEU A 17 5.32 -13.02 5.32
CA LEU A 17 5.63 -11.63 5.59
C LEU A 17 5.01 -11.20 6.93
N PRO A 18 5.53 -10.15 7.58
CA PRO A 18 4.92 -9.59 8.77
C PRO A 18 3.43 -9.31 8.56
N LYS A 19 2.61 -9.45 9.60
CA LYS A 19 1.17 -9.23 9.48
C LYS A 19 0.88 -7.72 9.27
N PRO A 20 0.17 -7.32 8.20
CA PRO A 20 -0.22 -5.93 8.00
C PRO A 20 -1.41 -5.54 8.88
N ALA A 21 -1.51 -4.25 9.18
CA ALA A 21 -2.76 -3.59 9.56
C ALA A 21 -3.59 -3.30 8.31
N ARG A 22 -4.91 -3.51 8.36
CA ARG A 22 -5.82 -3.19 7.25
C ARG A 22 -6.53 -1.86 7.47
N GLU A 23 -6.87 -1.15 6.39
CA GLU A 23 -7.57 0.14 6.42
C GLU A 23 -6.92 1.15 7.39
N TYR A 24 -5.58 1.18 7.39
CA TYR A 24 -4.78 1.87 8.40
C TYR A 24 -4.79 3.39 8.16
N ARG A 25 -5.32 4.15 9.13
CA ARG A 25 -5.26 5.62 9.10
C ARG A 25 -3.85 6.09 9.41
N PHE A 26 -3.16 6.62 8.41
CA PHE A 26 -1.76 7.02 8.55
C PHE A 26 -1.57 8.51 8.87
N HIS A 27 -2.56 9.34 8.55
CA HIS A 27 -2.46 10.79 8.69
C HIS A 27 -3.08 11.23 10.04
N PRO A 28 -2.42 12.12 10.81
CA PRO A 28 -2.92 12.58 12.11
C PRO A 28 -4.25 13.33 11.98
N GLU A 29 -4.37 14.24 11.01
CA GLU A 29 -5.55 15.07 10.82
C GLU A 29 -6.57 14.51 9.82
N ARG A 30 -6.11 14.08 8.64
CA ARG A 30 -6.96 13.56 7.56
C ARG A 30 -7.40 12.13 7.86
N MET A 31 -8.57 11.74 7.36
CA MET A 31 -9.12 10.39 7.50
C MET A 31 -8.62 9.42 6.41
N TRP A 32 -7.49 9.70 5.77
CA TRP A 32 -6.93 8.83 4.74
C TRP A 32 -6.43 7.52 5.34
N ARG A 33 -6.66 6.44 4.58
CA ARG A 33 -6.32 5.07 4.95
C ARG A 33 -5.54 4.41 3.82
N PHE A 34 -4.64 3.51 4.18
CA PHE A 34 -4.07 2.52 3.27
C PHE A 34 -4.84 1.21 3.39
N ASP A 35 -5.01 0.47 2.30
CA ASP A 35 -5.60 -0.86 2.33
C ASP A 35 -4.81 -1.80 3.25
N PHE A 36 -3.47 -1.77 3.15
CA PHE A 36 -2.55 -2.47 4.05
C PHE A 36 -1.40 -1.58 4.48
N ALA A 37 -0.96 -1.74 5.73
CA ALA A 37 0.21 -1.05 6.26
C ALA A 37 1.03 -1.93 7.21
N TRP A 38 2.32 -1.67 7.23
CA TRP A 38 3.28 -2.13 8.23
C TRP A 38 3.83 -0.90 8.96
N PRO A 39 3.12 -0.38 9.97
CA PRO A 39 3.47 0.90 10.60
C PRO A 39 4.87 0.95 11.19
N GLN A 40 5.35 -0.17 11.73
CA GLN A 40 6.69 -0.31 12.29
C GLN A 40 7.79 -0.11 11.24
N HIS A 41 7.50 -0.41 9.97
CA HIS A 41 8.43 -0.30 8.86
C HIS A 41 8.13 0.89 7.94
N LYS A 42 7.07 1.67 8.22
CA LYS A 42 6.56 2.72 7.34
C LYS A 42 6.36 2.27 5.89
N VAL A 43 5.92 1.02 5.70
CA VAL A 43 5.54 0.49 4.37
C VAL A 43 4.03 0.41 4.28
N ALA A 44 3.46 0.79 3.13
CA ALA A 44 2.03 0.68 2.84
C ALA A 44 1.80 0.08 1.45
N LEU A 45 0.64 -0.56 1.29
CA LEU A 45 0.17 -1.10 0.02
C LEU A 45 -1.26 -0.61 -0.24
N GLU A 46 -1.49 -0.11 -1.45
CA GLU A 46 -2.81 0.25 -1.99
C GLU A 46 -3.11 -0.60 -3.22
N VAL A 47 -4.28 -1.23 -3.23
CA VAL A 47 -4.76 -2.07 -4.33
C VAL A 47 -5.77 -1.25 -5.14
N GLU A 48 -5.31 -0.69 -6.24
CA GLU A 48 -6.09 0.19 -7.11
C GLU A 48 -7.10 -0.63 -7.93
N GLY A 49 -8.30 -0.80 -7.39
CA GLY A 49 -9.45 -1.40 -8.08
C GLY A 49 -10.04 -0.46 -9.13
N GLY A 50 -10.27 -0.95 -10.35
CA GLY A 50 -11.03 -0.21 -11.38
C GLY A 50 -10.22 0.44 -12.50
N THR A 51 -9.00 -0.03 -12.80
CA THR A 51 -8.20 0.46 -13.94
C THR A 51 -8.90 0.32 -15.30
N ARG A 52 -9.88 -0.58 -15.44
CA ARG A 52 -10.61 -0.83 -16.70
C ARG A 52 -12.04 -0.25 -16.75
N THR A 53 -12.57 0.30 -15.67
CA THR A 53 -13.95 0.81 -15.61
C THR A 53 -13.99 2.22 -15.04
N GLY A 54 -13.69 3.22 -15.86
CA GLY A 54 -14.09 4.64 -15.71
C GLY A 54 -14.26 5.16 -14.28
N GLY A 55 -13.32 4.86 -13.39
CA GLY A 55 -13.46 5.03 -11.96
C GLY A 55 -13.12 6.45 -11.50
N ARG A 56 -13.32 6.69 -10.19
CA ARG A 56 -13.08 7.95 -9.46
C ARG A 56 -11.80 8.73 -9.83
N HIS A 57 -10.78 8.07 -10.37
CA HIS A 57 -9.50 8.65 -10.80
C HIS A 57 -9.53 9.37 -12.16
N VAL A 58 -10.64 9.31 -12.91
CA VAL A 58 -10.76 9.97 -14.23
C VAL A 58 -11.40 11.38 -14.14
N ARG A 59 -11.92 11.77 -12.97
CA ARG A 59 -12.36 13.15 -12.70
C ARG A 59 -11.20 13.88 -12.01
N GLY A 60 -10.76 15.02 -12.55
CA GLY A 60 -9.54 15.74 -12.11
C GLY A 60 -9.43 15.95 -10.59
N ASP A 61 -10.56 16.10 -9.90
CA ASP A 61 -10.61 16.28 -8.44
C ASP A 61 -10.17 15.03 -7.66
N GLY A 62 -10.44 13.83 -8.18
CA GLY A 62 -10.00 12.57 -7.57
C GLY A 62 -8.49 12.41 -7.63
N PHE A 63 -7.91 12.68 -8.81
CA PHE A 63 -6.47 12.61 -9.00
C PHE A 63 -5.71 13.63 -8.14
N ALA A 64 -6.18 14.88 -8.06
CA ALA A 64 -5.56 15.88 -7.20
C ALA A 64 -5.61 15.50 -5.71
N ALA A 65 -6.72 14.91 -5.25
CA ALA A 65 -6.84 14.41 -3.87
C ALA A 65 -5.89 13.24 -3.60
N ASP A 66 -5.68 12.35 -4.56
CA ASP A 66 -4.71 11.26 -4.45
C ASP A 66 -3.28 11.77 -4.43
N CYS A 67 -2.94 12.74 -5.29
CA CYS A 67 -1.64 13.41 -5.25
C CYS A 67 -1.36 13.98 -3.85
N ALA A 68 -2.33 14.68 -3.25
CA ALA A 68 -2.18 15.20 -1.90
C ALA A 68 -2.01 14.08 -0.85
N LYS A 69 -2.82 13.02 -0.93
CA LYS A 69 -2.71 11.85 -0.04
C LYS A 69 -1.32 11.22 -0.08
N TYR A 70 -0.81 10.95 -1.29
CA TYR A 70 0.47 10.28 -1.47
C TYR A 70 1.66 11.18 -1.17
N ALA A 71 1.56 12.49 -1.44
CA ALA A 71 2.57 13.46 -1.02
C ALA A 71 2.71 13.50 0.50
N GLU A 72 1.59 13.61 1.23
CA GLU A 72 1.61 13.60 2.69
C GLU A 72 2.11 12.26 3.26
N ALA A 73 1.76 11.13 2.63
CA ALA A 73 2.33 9.84 2.99
C ALA A 73 3.87 9.84 2.88
N ALA A 74 4.40 10.34 1.75
CA ALA A 74 5.84 10.43 1.54
C ALA A 74 6.51 11.35 2.56
N LEU A 75 5.93 12.53 2.84
CA LEU A 75 6.43 13.47 3.85
C LEU A 75 6.44 12.86 5.27
N LEU A 76 5.48 11.99 5.58
CA LEU A 76 5.42 11.23 6.84
C LEU A 76 6.34 9.99 6.86
N GLY A 77 7.20 9.85 5.86
CA GLY A 77 8.22 8.80 5.73
C GLY A 77 7.70 7.46 5.23
N TRP A 78 6.50 7.41 4.63
CA TRP A 78 5.95 6.15 4.13
C TRP A 78 6.50 5.78 2.76
N CYS A 79 6.93 4.53 2.62
CA CYS A 79 7.09 3.85 1.34
C CYS A 79 5.73 3.27 0.92
N VAL A 80 5.04 3.93 0.00
CA VAL A 80 3.73 3.50 -0.49
C VAL A 80 3.89 2.75 -1.81
N ILE A 81 3.49 1.48 -1.83
CA ILE A 81 3.43 0.64 -3.04
C ILE A 81 1.99 0.66 -3.55
N ARG A 82 1.80 1.05 -4.81
CA ARG A 82 0.48 1.04 -5.48
C ARG A 82 0.48 -0.03 -6.55
N VAL A 83 -0.51 -0.91 -6.52
CA VAL A 83 -0.61 -2.05 -7.43
C VAL A 83 -1.99 -2.13 -8.05
N THR A 84 -2.09 -2.74 -9.22
CA THR A 84 -3.38 -3.06 -9.84
C THR A 84 -3.84 -4.46 -9.43
N GLY A 85 -5.12 -4.77 -9.65
CA GLY A 85 -5.62 -6.14 -9.45
C GLY A 85 -4.88 -7.18 -10.29
N GLU A 86 -4.45 -6.83 -11.51
CA GLU A 86 -3.66 -7.72 -12.39
C GLU A 86 -2.32 -8.09 -11.75
N MET A 87 -1.65 -7.13 -11.12
CA MET A 87 -0.41 -7.36 -10.37
C MET A 87 -0.61 -8.20 -9.10
N VAL A 88 -1.80 -8.15 -8.50
CA VAL A 88 -2.14 -9.06 -7.38
C VAL A 88 -2.30 -10.48 -7.91
N HIS A 89 -2.95 -10.66 -9.06
CA HIS A 89 -3.16 -11.99 -9.64
C HIS A 89 -1.89 -12.64 -10.18
N ASP A 90 -0.98 -11.89 -10.80
CA ASP A 90 0.26 -12.43 -11.37
C ASP A 90 1.42 -12.54 -10.36
N GLY A 91 1.21 -12.08 -9.11
CA GLY A 91 2.20 -12.14 -8.04
C GLY A 91 3.23 -11.01 -8.02
N THR A 92 3.14 -10.05 -8.96
CA THR A 92 4.01 -8.86 -8.98
C THR A 92 3.84 -8.03 -7.71
N ALA A 93 2.61 -7.89 -7.22
CA ALA A 93 2.30 -7.09 -6.02
C ALA A 93 3.02 -7.61 -4.78
N ILE A 94 2.96 -8.91 -4.51
CA ILE A 94 3.60 -9.51 -3.33
C ILE A 94 5.13 -9.43 -3.40
N ASN A 95 5.72 -9.52 -4.59
CA ASN A 95 7.16 -9.33 -4.80
C ASN A 95 7.60 -7.90 -4.41
N TYR A 96 6.84 -6.88 -4.84
CA TYR A 96 7.12 -5.49 -4.47
C TYR A 96 7.02 -5.27 -2.96
N VAL A 97 6.00 -5.82 -2.32
CA VAL A 97 5.82 -5.72 -0.86
C VAL A 97 6.98 -6.38 -0.11
N GLU A 98 7.38 -7.59 -0.50
CA GLU A 98 8.52 -8.28 0.13
C GLU A 98 9.80 -7.44 0.04
N ARG A 99 10.09 -6.88 -1.14
CA ARG A 99 11.26 -6.02 -1.35
C ARG A 99 11.21 -4.75 -0.51
N ALA A 100 10.04 -4.11 -0.43
CA ALA A 100 9.84 -2.90 0.37
C ALA A 100 10.10 -3.16 1.86
N ILE A 101 9.54 -4.25 2.41
CA ILE A 101 9.75 -4.63 3.81
C ILE A 101 11.22 -4.97 4.07
N LYS A 102 11.87 -5.75 3.20
CA LYS A 102 13.30 -6.09 3.34
C LYS A 102 14.20 -4.85 3.35
N ASN A 103 13.91 -3.89 2.47
CA ASN A 103 14.64 -2.62 2.44
C ASN A 103 14.43 -1.84 3.74
N ALA A 104 13.18 -1.67 4.19
CA ALA A 104 12.88 -0.96 5.42
C ALA A 104 13.57 -1.58 6.66
N ILE A 105 13.61 -2.91 6.75
CA ILE A 105 14.30 -3.62 7.84
C ILE A 105 15.81 -3.37 7.79
N ARG A 106 16.43 -3.42 6.60
CA ARG A 106 17.87 -3.17 6.43
C ARG A 106 18.24 -1.74 6.83
N ASP A 107 17.41 -0.78 6.44
CA ASP A 107 17.67 0.64 6.70
C ASP A 107 17.56 0.95 8.20
N SER A 108 16.64 0.29 8.93
CA SER A 108 16.56 0.36 10.39
C SER A 108 17.77 -0.26 11.10
N ALA A 109 18.40 -1.29 10.55
CA ALA A 109 19.57 -1.95 11.13
C ALA A 109 20.89 -1.21 10.87
N SER A 110 20.91 -0.23 9.95
CA SER A 110 22.12 0.51 9.57
C SER A 110 22.24 1.87 10.27
N GLY A 111 21.26 2.24 11.10
CA GLY A 111 21.16 3.53 11.79
C GLY A 111 21.60 3.53 13.25
N GLU A 112 22.31 2.48 13.71
CA GLU A 112 22.93 2.39 15.04
C GLU A 112 24.45 2.59 14.98
#